data_AF-A0A3E2BP95-F1
#
_entry.id   AF-A0A3E2BP95-F1
#
_cell.length_a   1.000
_cell.length_b   1.000
_cell.length_c   1.000
_cell.angle_alpha   90.00
_cell.angle_beta   90.00
_cell.angle_gamma   90.00
#
_symmetry.space_group_name_H-M   'P 1'
#
loop_
_entity.id
_entity.type
_entity.pdbx_description
1 polymer ?
#
loop_
_entity_poly.entity_id
_entity_poly.type
_entity_poly.pdbx_seq_one_letter_code
_entity_poly.pdbx_strand_id
1 'polypeptide(L)'
;MDKPAKLQEQLYKHLPGVIAVLVAIWLLSPFIKIDRSDYAQGKVLVYRLAFGLMIMIVMLGKMGFDVFFPQGIARPVSNVKSAIFLLLGILLLAFVIYIIIQAGSLFMTSYPDTSEFGQ
;
A
#
# COMPACT_ATOMS: atom_id res chain seq x y z
N MET A 1 -18.75 -14.24 33.65
CA MET A 1 -17.70 -14.96 32.91
C MET A 1 -17.78 -14.42 31.49
N ASP A 2 -17.22 -13.21 31.26
CA ASP A 2 -17.67 -12.29 30.19
C ASP A 2 -16.62 -12.11 29.07
N LYS A 3 -15.79 -13.14 28.90
CA LYS A 3 -14.74 -13.17 27.87
C LYS A 3 -15.25 -13.06 26.41
N PRO A 4 -16.39 -13.66 25.99
CA PRO A 4 -16.75 -13.64 24.57
C PRO A 4 -17.21 -12.24 24.09
N ALA A 5 -17.88 -11.46 24.95
CA ALA A 5 -18.39 -10.14 24.58
C ALA A 5 -17.27 -9.12 24.32
N LYS A 6 -16.23 -9.08 25.17
CA LYS A 6 -15.09 -8.16 25.01
C LYS A 6 -14.23 -8.48 23.77
N LEU A 7 -14.16 -9.75 23.39
CA LEU A 7 -13.36 -10.20 22.24
C LEU A 7 -14.04 -9.83 20.93
N GLN A 8 -15.37 -9.95 20.86
CA GLN A 8 -16.16 -9.47 19.71
C GLN A 8 -16.03 -7.96 19.54
N GLU A 9 -16.15 -7.18 20.62
CA GLU A 9 -16.05 -5.72 20.58
C GLU A 9 -14.65 -5.25 20.10
N GLN A 10 -13.58 -5.90 20.57
CA GLN A 10 -12.23 -5.60 20.09
C GLN A 10 -12.02 -5.95 18.61
N LEU A 11 -12.61 -7.04 18.14
CA LEU A 11 -12.61 -7.44 16.74
C LEU A 11 -13.30 -6.40 15.86
N TYR A 12 -14.54 -6.01 16.20
CA TYR A 12 -15.30 -5.00 15.45
C TYR A 12 -14.57 -3.65 15.38
N LYS A 13 -13.85 -3.29 16.45
CA LYS A 13 -13.09 -2.04 16.50
C LYS A 13 -11.89 -2.01 15.54
N HIS A 14 -11.23 -3.15 15.30
CA HIS A 14 -10.06 -3.24 14.40
C HIS A 14 -10.42 -3.71 12.99
N LEU A 15 -11.59 -4.32 12.82
CA LEU A 15 -12.12 -4.81 11.55
C LEU A 15 -11.99 -3.81 10.39
N PRO A 16 -12.41 -2.53 10.52
CA PRO A 16 -12.37 -1.61 9.38
C PRO A 16 -10.93 -1.33 8.91
N GLY A 17 -9.96 -1.28 9.83
CA GLY A 17 -8.56 -1.10 9.48
C GLY A 17 -7.98 -2.31 8.75
N VAL A 18 -8.28 -3.52 9.22
CA VAL A 18 -7.84 -4.77 8.56
C VAL A 18 -8.45 -4.88 7.17
N ILE A 19 -9.74 -4.58 7.02
CA ILE A 19 -10.42 -4.56 5.72
C ILE A 19 -9.77 -3.53 4.78
N ALA A 20 -9.50 -2.31 5.26
CA ALA A 20 -8.85 -1.29 4.45
C ALA A 20 -7.47 -1.73 3.94
N VAL A 21 -6.66 -2.40 4.77
CA VAL A 21 -5.37 -2.99 4.33
C VAL A 21 -5.59 -4.06 3.27
N LEU A 22 -6.53 -4.98 3.48
CA LEU A 22 -6.80 -6.05 2.52
C LEU A 22 -7.30 -5.50 1.17
N VAL A 23 -8.17 -4.48 1.21
CA VAL A 23 -8.64 -3.77 0.00
C VAL A 23 -7.49 -3.09 -0.69
N ALA A 24 -6.59 -2.42 0.04
CA ALA A 24 -5.41 -1.82 -0.55
C ALA A 24 -4.49 -2.86 -1.20
N ILE A 25 -4.20 -3.98 -0.53
CA ILE A 25 -3.40 -5.07 -1.09
C ILE A 25 -4.05 -5.60 -2.39
N TRP A 26 -5.38 -5.76 -2.41
CA TRP A 26 -6.11 -6.21 -3.60
C TRP A 26 -6.12 -5.16 -4.73
N LEU A 27 -6.15 -3.88 -4.40
CA LEU A 27 -6.02 -2.80 -5.38
C LEU A 27 -4.62 -2.73 -5.98
N LEU A 28 -3.60 -3.07 -5.19
CA LEU A 28 -2.19 -3.05 -5.56
C LEU A 28 -1.70 -4.37 -6.20
N SER A 29 -2.43 -5.47 -6.04
CA SER A 29 -2.08 -6.78 -6.59
C SER A 29 -1.82 -6.82 -8.11
N PRO A 30 -2.57 -6.12 -8.99
CA PRO A 30 -2.29 -6.17 -10.42
C PRO A 30 -0.95 -5.51 -10.79
N PHE A 31 -0.36 -4.69 -9.91
CA PHE A 31 0.93 -4.06 -10.21
C PHE A 31 2.12 -4.98 -9.99
N ILE A 32 1.93 -6.15 -9.37
CA ILE A 32 2.99 -7.15 -9.15
C ILE A 32 3.47 -7.77 -10.47
N LYS A 33 2.62 -7.78 -11.50
CA LYS A 33 2.96 -8.20 -12.87
C LYS A 33 2.19 -7.32 -13.84
N ILE A 34 2.91 -6.50 -14.61
CA ILE A 34 2.32 -5.64 -15.63
C ILE A 34 2.68 -6.23 -16.99
N ASP A 35 1.68 -6.69 -17.74
CA ASP A 35 1.87 -7.24 -19.08
C ASP A 35 1.44 -6.24 -20.16
N ARG A 36 1.96 -6.42 -21.39
CA ARG A 36 1.60 -5.52 -22.52
C ARG A 36 0.10 -5.58 -22.89
N SER A 37 -0.59 -6.66 -22.56
CA SER A 37 -2.05 -6.77 -22.74
C SER A 37 -2.83 -5.81 -21.84
N ASP A 38 -2.26 -5.39 -20.71
CA ASP A 38 -2.94 -4.57 -19.70
C ASP A 38 -3.02 -3.09 -20.09
N TYR A 39 -2.24 -2.65 -21.09
CA TYR A 39 -2.29 -1.29 -21.62
C TYR A 39 -3.66 -0.94 -22.21
N ALA A 40 -4.39 -1.93 -22.74
CA ALA A 40 -5.76 -1.74 -23.24
C ALA A 40 -6.72 -1.27 -22.12
N GLN A 41 -6.43 -1.61 -20.86
CA GLN A 41 -7.17 -1.18 -19.67
C GLN A 41 -6.38 -0.18 -18.80
N GLY A 42 -5.37 0.48 -19.35
CA GLY A 42 -4.43 1.32 -18.60
C GLY A 42 -5.10 2.37 -17.70
N LYS A 43 -6.22 2.96 -18.14
CA LYS A 43 -7.00 3.92 -17.31
C LYS A 43 -7.51 3.29 -16.02
N VAL A 44 -8.07 2.08 -16.10
CA VAL A 44 -8.61 1.36 -14.94
C VAL A 44 -7.49 0.97 -13.98
N LEU A 45 -6.34 0.53 -14.51
CA LEU A 45 -5.16 0.24 -13.70
C LEU A 45 -4.70 1.51 -12.96
N VAL A 46 -4.53 2.64 -13.64
CA VAL A 46 -4.10 3.90 -12.98
C VAL A 46 -5.03 4.28 -11.82
N TYR A 47 -6.35 4.18 -11.99
CA TYR A 47 -7.28 4.42 -10.88
C TYR A 47 -7.11 3.43 -9.73
N ARG A 48 -6.96 2.13 -10.02
CA ARG A 48 -6.73 1.11 -8.99
C ARG A 48 -5.45 1.37 -8.20
N LEU A 49 -4.38 1.76 -8.90
CA LEU A 49 -3.11 2.14 -8.27
C LEU A 49 -3.29 3.34 -7.34
N ALA A 50 -3.89 4.41 -7.85
CA ALA A 50 -4.10 5.64 -7.12
C ALA A 50 -4.94 5.41 -5.85
N PHE A 51 -6.04 4.66 -5.96
CA PHE A 51 -6.87 4.31 -4.80
C PHE A 51 -6.15 3.40 -3.81
N GLY A 52 -5.42 2.38 -4.27
CA GLY A 52 -4.66 1.49 -3.41
C GLY A 52 -3.57 2.22 -2.62
N LEU A 53 -2.81 3.09 -3.28
CA LEU A 53 -1.80 3.93 -2.65
C LEU A 53 -2.42 4.94 -1.69
N MET A 54 -3.51 5.60 -2.08
CA MET A 54 -4.21 6.56 -1.22
C MET A 54 -4.62 5.91 0.11
N ILE A 55 -5.24 4.73 0.07
CA ILE A 55 -5.66 4.02 1.28
C ILE A 55 -4.43 3.71 2.16
N MET A 56 -3.35 3.19 1.57
CA MET A 56 -2.14 2.88 2.33
C MET A 56 -1.48 4.11 2.95
N ILE A 57 -1.42 5.24 2.22
CA ILE A 57 -0.85 6.49 2.71
C ILE A 57 -1.69 7.07 3.84
N VAL A 58 -3.02 7.10 3.70
CA VAL A 58 -3.93 7.57 4.76
C VAL A 58 -3.81 6.69 6.00
N MET A 59 -3.72 5.37 5.83
CA MET A 59 -3.52 4.45 6.94
C MET A 59 -2.17 4.62 7.61
N LEU A 60 -1.10 4.76 6.84
CA LEU A 60 0.24 5.01 7.34
C LEU A 60 0.27 6.33 8.11
N GLY A 61 -0.32 7.39 7.56
CA GLY A 61 -0.45 8.70 8.21
C GLY A 61 -1.20 8.58 9.54
N LYS A 62 -2.37 7.93 9.55
CA LYS A 62 -3.14 7.71 10.78
C LYS A 62 -2.33 6.94 11.84
N MET A 63 -1.67 5.85 11.45
CA MET A 63 -0.82 5.09 12.38
C MET A 63 0.38 5.91 12.86
N GLY A 64 0.96 6.74 11.98
CA GLY A 64 2.04 7.66 12.32
C GLY A 64 1.60 8.69 13.36
N PHE A 65 0.44 9.34 13.17
CA PHE A 65 -0.13 10.24 14.17
C PHE A 65 -0.40 9.52 15.50
N ASP A 66 -0.91 8.29 15.47
CA ASP A 66 -1.17 7.50 16.68
C ASP A 66 0.14 7.11 17.43
N VAL A 67 1.26 6.95 16.71
CA VAL A 67 2.58 6.57 17.28
C VAL A 67 3.37 7.81 17.75
N PHE A 68 3.43 8.86 16.94
CA PHE A 68 4.24 10.06 17.22
C PHE A 68 3.51 11.06 18.13
N PHE A 69 2.17 11.11 18.08
CA PHE A 69 1.34 12.06 18.82
C PHE A 69 0.22 11.33 19.58
N PRO A 70 0.55 10.53 20.60
CA PRO A 70 -0.47 9.86 21.40
C PRO A 70 -1.37 10.91 22.09
N GLN A 71 -2.60 11.04 21.62
CA GLN A 71 -3.60 11.95 22.19
C GLN A 71 -4.10 11.39 23.53
N GLY A 72 -3.35 11.66 24.60
CA GLY A 72 -3.64 11.24 25.97
C GLY A 72 -2.36 11.12 26.80
N ILE A 73 -2.23 12.01 27.78
CA ILE A 73 -1.13 12.14 28.76
C ILE A 73 -0.42 10.81 29.05
N ALA A 74 0.84 10.71 28.58
CA ALA A 74 1.87 9.75 29.00
C ALA A 74 1.48 8.26 29.06
N ARG A 75 0.66 7.75 28.13
CA ARG A 75 0.55 6.28 27.96
C ARG A 75 1.64 5.78 27.01
N PRO A 76 2.50 4.83 27.43
CA PRO A 76 3.50 4.26 26.53
C PRO A 76 2.80 3.61 25.34
N VAL A 77 3.20 4.03 24.13
CA VAL A 77 2.74 3.38 22.90
C VAL A 77 3.23 1.94 22.90
N SER A 78 2.35 0.99 22.57
CA SER A 78 2.72 -0.41 22.52
C SER A 78 3.77 -0.63 21.42
N ASN A 79 4.88 -1.28 21.76
CA ASN A 79 5.94 -1.64 20.80
C ASN A 79 5.41 -2.36 19.55
N VAL A 80 4.31 -3.11 19.70
CA VAL A 80 3.64 -3.81 18.60
C VAL A 80 3.08 -2.84 17.56
N LYS A 81 2.48 -1.72 18.01
CA LYS A 81 1.92 -0.70 17.10
C LYS A 81 3.03 -0.02 16.29
N SER A 82 4.13 0.32 16.95
CA SER A 82 5.30 0.93 16.30
C SER A 82 5.95 -0.04 15.32
N ALA A 83 6.06 -1.32 15.66
CA ALA A 83 6.59 -2.36 14.76
C ALA A 83 5.71 -2.53 13.51
N ILE A 84 4.38 -2.58 13.67
CA ILE A 84 3.44 -2.66 12.53
C ILE A 84 3.55 -1.42 11.64
N PHE A 85 3.63 -0.23 12.24
CA PHE A 85 3.83 1.02 11.49
C PHE A 85 5.12 0.98 10.65
N LEU A 86 6.24 0.56 11.26
CA LEU A 86 7.52 0.41 10.56
C LEU A 86 7.44 -0.58 9.40
N LEU A 87 6.86 -1.76 9.64
CA LEU A 87 6.69 -2.79 8.61
C LEU A 87 5.83 -2.29 7.45
N LEU A 88 4.71 -1.63 7.74
CA LEU A 88 3.83 -1.05 6.72
C LEU A 88 4.54 0.04 5.91
N GLY A 89 5.33 0.89 6.58
CA GLY A 89 6.11 1.94 5.93
C GLY A 89 7.18 1.39 5.01
N ILE A 90 7.94 0.38 5.45
CA ILE A 90 8.96 -0.29 4.62
C ILE A 90 8.31 -0.97 3.42
N LEU A 91 7.19 -1.67 3.63
CA LEU A 91 6.45 -2.35 2.56
C LEU A 91 5.97 -1.35 1.51
N LEU A 92 5.37 -0.23 1.94
CA LEU A 92 4.91 0.83 1.04
C LEU A 92 6.08 1.44 0.25
N LEU A 93 7.20 1.72 0.91
CA LEU A 93 8.38 2.25 0.24
C LEU A 93 8.93 1.27 -0.81
N ALA A 94 9.10 0.00 -0.44
CA ALA A 94 9.55 -1.04 -1.36
C ALA A 94 8.61 -1.17 -2.57
N PHE A 95 7.30 -1.10 -2.33
CA PHE A 95 6.29 -1.17 -3.39
C PHE A 95 6.35 0.04 -4.34
N VAL A 96 6.53 1.26 -3.82
CA VAL A 96 6.70 2.46 -4.65
C VAL A 96 7.95 2.36 -5.52
N ILE A 97 9.09 1.95 -4.94
CA ILE A 97 10.34 1.74 -5.67
C ILE A 97 10.14 0.71 -6.78
N TYR A 98 9.48 -0.41 -6.47
CA TYR A 98 9.18 -1.46 -7.44
C TYR A 98 8.37 -0.94 -8.64
N ILE A 99 7.33 -0.14 -8.41
CA ILE A 99 6.53 0.45 -9.49
C ILE A 99 7.35 1.40 -10.36
N ILE A 100 8.22 2.21 -9.76
CA ILE A 100 9.09 3.13 -10.50
C ILE A 100 10.02 2.33 -11.43
N ILE A 101 10.63 1.25 -10.94
CA ILE A 101 11.49 0.36 -11.74
C ILE A 101 10.69 -0.28 -12.89
N GLN A 102 9.51 -0.82 -12.61
CA GLN A 102 8.64 -1.42 -13.62
C GLN A 102 8.27 -0.41 -14.71
N ALA A 103 7.79 0.77 -14.32
CA ALA A 103 7.46 1.84 -15.25
C ALA A 103 8.67 2.23 -16.10
N GLY A 104 9.83 2.45 -15.48
CA GLY A 104 11.07 2.77 -16.18
C GLY A 104 11.51 1.70 -17.19
N SER A 105 11.40 0.42 -16.82
CA SER A 105 11.71 -0.71 -17.71
C SER A 105 10.79 -0.75 -18.94
N LEU A 106 9.51 -0.46 -18.75
CA LEU A 106 8.53 -0.39 -19.83
C LEU A 106 8.79 0.79 -20.75
N PHE A 107 9.17 1.95 -20.21
CA PHE A 107 9.56 3.11 -21.01
C PHE A 107 10.80 2.83 -21.87
N MET A 108 11.84 2.21 -21.30
CA MET A 108 13.06 1.86 -22.04
C MET A 108 12.80 0.83 -23.15
N THR A 109 11.97 -0.17 -22.88
CA THR A 109 11.60 -1.22 -23.86
C THR A 109 10.74 -0.67 -25.00
N SER A 110 10.08 0.47 -24.80
CA SER A 110 9.21 1.09 -25.81
C SER A 110 9.95 2.10 -26.69
N TYR A 111 11.23 2.36 -26.42
CA TYR A 111 12.04 3.26 -27.24
C TYR A 111 12.49 2.51 -28.51
N PRO A 112 12.28 3.06 -29.72
CA PRO A 112 12.81 2.47 -30.93
C PRO A 112 14.34 2.47 -30.86
N ASP A 113 14.93 1.30 -31.08
CA ASP A 113 16.37 1.11 -31.12
C ASP A 113 16.92 1.96 -32.28
N THR A 114 17.76 2.97 -32.00
CA THR A 114 18.26 3.89 -33.02
C THR A 114 19.22 3.23 -34.01
N SER A 115 19.54 1.96 -33.80
CA SER A 115 20.30 1.09 -34.70
C SER A 115 19.57 0.78 -36.02
N GLU A 116 18.25 0.97 -36.10
CA GLU A 116 17.49 0.80 -37.35
C GLU A 116 17.58 2.00 -38.31
N PHE A 117 18.00 3.18 -37.85
CA PHE A 117 18.16 4.37 -38.70
C PHE A 117 19.55 4.48 -39.36
N GLY A 118 20.41 3.49 -39.16
CA GLY A 118 21.81 3.47 -39.62
C GLY A 118 22.15 2.42 -40.69
N GLN A 119 21.16 1.77 -41.30
CA GLN A 119 21.35 0.87 -42.45
C GLN A 119 20.71 1.44 -43.73
#